data_AF-X1KG21-F1
#
_entry.id   AF-X1KG21-F1
#
_cell.length_a   1.000
_cell.length_b   1.000
_cell.length_c   1.000
_cell.angle_alpha   90.00
_cell.angle_beta   90.00
_cell.angle_gamma   90.00
#
_symmetry.space_group_name_H-M   'P 1'
#
loop_
_entity.id
_entity.type
_entity.pdbx_description
1 polymer ?
#
loop_
_entity_poly.entity_id
_entity_poly.type
_entity_poly.pdbx_seq_one_letter_code
_entity_poly.pdbx_strand_id
1 'polypeptide(L)'
;MSWWRFPPKTNEVQFDEKWAFVGKKEKRCNDNDPADSQQGDNWDSVAYDIEHRLVISVVPGKRTAKNVEKLMTDFKKRTAGRIMNLITSDEYKPYKKAILKAYGRNVKPPVTGGRGRPKGSRRVPAKGLKYTTVHKTSWKGRVVKIELRTIFGGKSDIQAAIEASVVSKTINTAFIERHNGTDRNRNARKVRKSYCFCKNWNVHNAMTYFTMYSY
;
A
#
# COMPACT_ATOMS: atom_id res chain seq x y z
N MET A 1 -28.79 -2.27 -4.82
CA MET A 1 -28.92 -3.09 -6.03
C MET A 1 -27.56 -3.10 -6.73
N SER A 2 -26.86 -4.24 -6.77
CA SER A 2 -25.60 -4.37 -7.52
C SER A 2 -25.94 -4.56 -9.00
N TRP A 3 -25.54 -3.62 -9.86
CA TRP A 3 -25.81 -3.66 -11.31
C TRP A 3 -24.93 -4.68 -12.07
N TRP A 4 -24.01 -5.36 -11.37
CA TRP A 4 -23.12 -6.36 -11.95
C TRP A 4 -23.57 -7.77 -11.53
N ARG A 5 -23.86 -8.64 -12.51
CA ARG A 5 -24.22 -10.04 -12.27
C ARG A 5 -23.07 -10.84 -11.63
N PHE A 6 -21.82 -10.41 -11.85
CA PHE A 6 -20.62 -10.98 -11.24
C PHE A 6 -19.62 -9.85 -10.90
N PRO A 7 -19.76 -9.16 -9.76
CA PRO A 7 -18.80 -8.13 -9.39
C PRO A 7 -17.41 -8.77 -9.18
N PRO A 8 -16.33 -8.15 -9.67
CA PRO A 8 -14.98 -8.67 -9.52
C PRO A 8 -14.65 -8.82 -8.03
N LYS A 9 -14.05 -9.95 -7.66
CA LYS A 9 -13.73 -10.27 -6.27
C LYS A 9 -12.21 -10.25 -6.10
N THR A 10 -11.69 -9.21 -5.47
CA THR A 10 -10.25 -9.07 -5.21
C THR A 10 -9.72 -10.21 -4.33
N ASN A 11 -8.99 -11.17 -4.89
CA ASN A 11 -8.36 -12.22 -4.07
C ASN A 11 -6.94 -11.84 -3.68
N GLU A 12 -6.25 -11.04 -4.49
CA GLU A 12 -4.88 -10.61 -4.26
C GLU A 12 -4.76 -9.10 -4.42
N VAL A 13 -3.93 -8.48 -3.58
CA VAL A 13 -3.70 -7.05 -3.60
C VAL A 13 -2.22 -6.73 -3.47
N GLN A 14 -1.79 -5.73 -4.26
CA GLN A 14 -0.48 -5.10 -4.12
C GLN A 14 -0.63 -3.69 -3.58
N PHE A 15 0.24 -3.32 -2.66
CA PHE A 15 0.37 -1.97 -2.13
C PHE A 15 1.72 -1.36 -2.50
N ASP A 16 1.72 -0.09 -2.89
CA ASP A 16 2.93 0.67 -3.24
C ASP A 16 2.67 2.17 -3.03
N GLU A 17 3.76 2.92 -2.85
CA GLU A 17 3.72 4.38 -2.82
C GLU A 17 4.41 5.01 -4.02
N LYS A 18 3.60 5.55 -4.92
CA LYS A 18 4.10 6.22 -6.11
C LYS A 18 4.50 7.67 -5.77
N TRP A 19 5.80 7.94 -5.79
CA TRP A 19 6.36 9.29 -5.60
C TRP A 19 6.09 10.24 -6.78
N ALA A 20 5.77 11.49 -6.44
CA ALA A 20 5.75 12.70 -7.26
C ALA A 20 6.05 13.94 -6.36
N PHE A 21 5.98 15.17 -6.89
CA PHE A 21 6.17 16.38 -6.08
C PHE A 21 5.26 17.55 -6.54
N VAL A 22 5.08 18.55 -5.68
CA VAL A 22 4.30 19.77 -5.93
C VAL A 22 5.16 21.00 -5.65
N GLY A 23 5.20 21.94 -6.60
CA GLY A 23 5.94 23.20 -6.51
C GLY A 23 7.46 23.01 -6.60
N LYS A 24 8.06 22.45 -5.55
CA LYS A 24 9.48 22.13 -5.49
C LYS A 24 9.67 20.77 -4.81
N LYS A 25 10.88 20.22 -4.90
CA LYS A 25 11.21 18.95 -4.22
C LYS A 25 11.38 19.19 -2.73
N GLU A 26 11.14 18.17 -1.91
CA GLU A 26 11.19 18.29 -0.43
C GLU A 26 12.47 18.95 0.07
N LYS A 27 13.63 18.60 -0.53
CA LYS A 27 14.93 19.17 -0.17
C LYS A 27 15.08 20.70 -0.33
N ARG A 28 14.11 21.35 -0.98
CA ARG A 28 14.05 22.81 -1.19
C ARG A 28 12.89 23.46 -0.41
N CYS A 29 12.10 22.67 0.31
CA CYS A 29 11.04 23.17 1.17
C CYS A 29 11.63 23.64 2.49
N ASN A 30 11.02 24.67 3.06
CA ASN A 30 11.31 25.21 4.37
C ASN A 30 10.12 24.94 5.27
N ASP A 31 10.31 24.14 6.31
CA ASP A 31 9.24 23.77 7.25
C ASP A 31 8.65 24.98 8.00
N ASN A 32 9.40 26.08 8.07
CA ASN A 32 8.97 27.32 8.71
C ASN A 32 8.15 28.24 7.79
N ASP A 33 8.06 27.91 6.49
CA ASP A 33 7.26 28.67 5.52
C ASP A 33 5.87 28.02 5.37
N PRO A 34 4.77 28.68 5.80
CA PRO A 34 3.42 28.16 5.62
C PRO A 34 3.06 27.87 4.15
N ALA A 35 3.66 28.59 3.19
CA ALA A 35 3.45 28.37 1.76
C ALA A 35 4.01 27.03 1.27
N ASP A 36 4.95 26.43 2.01
CA ASP A 36 5.55 25.14 1.70
C ASP A 36 4.80 23.95 2.28
N SER A 37 3.81 24.19 3.16
CA SER A 37 3.01 23.14 3.81
C SER A 37 2.33 22.17 2.83
N GLN A 38 2.04 22.64 1.61
CA GLN A 38 1.42 21.86 0.52
C GLN A 38 2.37 21.58 -0.65
N GLN A 39 3.63 21.94 -0.52
CA GLN A 39 4.67 21.71 -1.51
C GLN A 39 5.55 20.51 -1.12
N GLY A 40 6.50 20.19 -1.98
CA GLY A 40 7.47 19.15 -1.71
C GLY A 40 7.06 17.81 -2.28
N ASP A 41 7.64 16.77 -1.71
CA ASP A 41 7.43 15.41 -2.14
C ASP A 41 6.06 14.92 -1.69
N ASN A 42 5.41 14.15 -2.56
CA ASN A 42 4.10 13.59 -2.36
C ASN A 42 4.06 12.13 -2.83
N TRP A 43 3.27 11.32 -2.16
CA TRP A 43 3.14 9.90 -2.44
C TRP A 43 1.69 9.52 -2.61
N ASP A 44 1.38 8.89 -3.74
CA ASP A 44 0.09 8.24 -3.94
C ASP A 44 0.22 6.82 -3.38
N SER A 45 -0.31 6.59 -2.18
CA SER A 45 -0.41 5.23 -1.62
C SER A 45 -1.58 4.52 -2.29
N VAL A 46 -1.32 3.40 -2.97
CA VAL A 46 -2.29 2.73 -3.84
C VAL A 46 -2.53 1.30 -3.38
N ALA A 47 -3.79 0.87 -3.41
CA ALA A 47 -4.26 -0.49 -3.24
C ALA A 47 -4.74 -1.04 -4.59
N TYR A 48 -4.01 -1.99 -5.16
CA TYR A 48 -4.25 -2.46 -6.53
C TYR A 48 -4.62 -3.95 -6.55
N ASP A 49 -5.80 -4.24 -7.11
CA ASP A 49 -6.24 -5.60 -7.45
C ASP A 49 -5.46 -6.08 -8.68
N ILE A 50 -4.65 -7.11 -8.50
CA ILE A 50 -3.81 -7.63 -9.58
C ILE A 50 -4.54 -8.59 -10.52
N GLU A 51 -5.61 -9.21 -10.05
CA GLU A 51 -6.42 -10.16 -10.83
C GLU A 51 -7.28 -9.39 -11.84
N HIS A 52 -7.98 -8.36 -11.36
CA HIS A 52 -8.92 -7.57 -12.16
C HIS A 52 -8.33 -6.24 -12.66
N ARG A 53 -7.09 -5.90 -12.28
CA ARG A 53 -6.40 -4.66 -12.66
C ARG A 53 -7.12 -3.39 -12.19
N LEU A 54 -7.71 -3.44 -11.00
CA LEU A 54 -8.51 -2.35 -10.44
C LEU A 54 -7.76 -1.60 -9.35
N VAL A 55 -7.80 -0.27 -9.39
CA VAL A 55 -7.43 0.55 -8.24
C VAL A 55 -8.60 0.53 -7.25
N ILE A 56 -8.43 -0.17 -6.14
CA ILE A 56 -9.47 -0.27 -5.11
C ILE A 56 -9.51 1.01 -4.29
N SER A 57 -8.33 1.51 -3.90
CA SER A 57 -8.19 2.70 -3.08
C SER A 57 -6.89 3.42 -3.43
N VAL A 58 -6.94 4.75 -3.40
CA VAL A 58 -5.76 5.60 -3.49
C VAL A 58 -5.85 6.72 -2.46
N VAL A 59 -4.74 6.97 -1.76
CA VAL A 59 -4.60 8.05 -0.78
C VAL A 59 -3.38 8.90 -1.17
N PRO A 60 -3.57 10.02 -1.88
CA PRO A 60 -2.51 10.98 -2.15
C PRO A 60 -2.15 11.75 -0.87
N GLY A 61 -0.85 11.93 -0.62
CA GLY A 61 -0.37 12.75 0.50
C GLY A 61 1.09 12.48 0.85
N LYS A 62 1.56 13.19 1.88
CA LYS A 62 2.90 12.94 2.47
C LYS A 62 3.05 11.47 2.86
N ARG A 63 4.27 10.92 2.75
CA ARG A 63 4.56 9.52 3.10
C ARG A 63 4.55 9.31 4.62
N THR A 64 3.36 9.11 5.17
CA THR A 64 3.14 9.00 6.61
C THR A 64 2.40 7.71 6.94
N ALA A 65 2.62 7.20 8.16
CA ALA A 65 1.87 6.06 8.66
C ALA A 65 0.36 6.32 8.69
N LYS A 66 -0.07 7.57 8.93
CA LYS A 66 -1.48 7.99 8.91
C LYS A 66 -2.13 7.77 7.54
N ASN A 67 -1.42 8.06 6.45
CA ASN A 67 -1.96 7.85 5.10
C ASN A 67 -2.03 6.37 4.74
N VAL A 68 -1.04 5.57 5.16
CA VAL A 68 -1.12 4.10 5.02
C VAL A 68 -2.28 3.52 5.81
N GLU A 69 -2.54 4.02 7.03
CA GLU A 69 -3.70 3.61 7.82
C GLU A 69 -5.04 4.00 7.16
N LYS A 70 -5.13 5.20 6.57
CA LYS A 70 -6.30 5.61 5.79
C LYS A 70 -6.52 4.69 4.60
N LEU A 71 -5.46 4.37 3.85
CA LEU A 71 -5.51 3.43 2.73
C LEU A 71 -6.02 2.06 3.19
N MET A 72 -5.45 1.50 4.26
CA MET A 72 -5.88 0.20 4.78
C MET A 72 -7.34 0.22 5.26
N THR A 73 -7.79 1.32 5.86
CA THR A 73 -9.17 1.47 6.34
C THR A 73 -10.16 1.52 5.19
N ASP A 74 -9.88 2.34 4.17
CA ASP A 74 -10.72 2.44 2.97
C ASP A 74 -10.71 1.14 2.17
N PHE A 75 -9.54 0.53 1.98
CA PHE A 75 -9.41 -0.78 1.36
C PHE A 75 -10.24 -1.84 2.08
N LYS A 76 -10.11 -1.95 3.41
CA LYS A 76 -10.90 -2.89 4.23
C LYS A 76 -12.40 -2.64 4.09
N LYS A 77 -12.82 -1.37 4.05
CA LYS A 77 -14.23 -1.00 3.86
C LYS A 77 -14.74 -1.50 2.50
N ARG A 78 -13.99 -1.26 1.43
CA ARG A 78 -14.36 -1.65 0.06
C ARG A 78 -14.35 -3.16 -0.18
N THR A 79 -13.53 -3.91 0.56
CA THR A 79 -13.50 -5.38 0.52
C THR A 79 -14.41 -6.05 1.55
N ALA A 80 -15.28 -5.28 2.23
CA ALA A 80 -16.16 -5.75 3.30
C ALA A 80 -15.42 -6.48 4.44
N GLY A 81 -14.16 -6.11 4.69
CA GLY A 81 -13.33 -6.70 5.75
C GLY A 81 -12.79 -8.09 5.46
N ARG A 82 -13.02 -8.64 4.26
CA ARG A 82 -12.52 -9.96 3.88
C ARG A 82 -10.99 -9.98 3.86
N ILE A 83 -10.41 -11.07 4.32
CA ILE A 83 -8.97 -11.31 4.24
C ILE A 83 -8.63 -11.72 2.81
N MET A 84 -7.64 -11.06 2.21
CA MET A 84 -7.12 -11.39 0.89
C MET A 84 -6.34 -12.71 0.95
N ASN A 85 -6.33 -13.48 -0.14
CA ASN A 85 -5.52 -14.68 -0.25
C ASN A 85 -4.03 -14.35 -0.13
N LEU A 86 -3.58 -13.26 -0.77
CA LEU A 86 -2.22 -12.76 -0.66
C LEU A 86 -2.19 -11.22 -0.68
N ILE A 87 -1.43 -10.66 0.26
CA ILE A 87 -1.09 -9.23 0.29
C ILE A 87 0.41 -9.09 0.03
N THR A 88 0.78 -8.21 -0.89
CA THR A 88 2.18 -7.90 -1.17
C THR A 88 2.44 -6.40 -1.17
N SER A 89 3.59 -5.96 -0.68
CA SER A 89 4.05 -4.57 -0.81
C SER A 89 5.56 -4.46 -0.95
N ASP A 90 6.03 -3.26 -1.29
CA ASP A 90 7.41 -2.87 -1.01
C ASP A 90 7.59 -2.77 0.53
N GLU A 91 8.81 -2.96 1.04
CA GLU A 91 9.06 -3.07 2.49
C GLU A 91 8.97 -1.71 3.23
N TYR A 92 7.88 -0.96 3.04
CA TYR A 92 7.60 0.23 3.80
C TYR A 92 7.08 -0.12 5.21
N LYS A 93 7.85 0.28 6.22
CA LYS A 93 7.66 -0.11 7.63
C LYS A 93 6.22 0.05 8.17
N PRO A 94 5.46 1.11 7.83
CA PRO A 94 4.09 1.28 8.31
C PRO A 94 3.09 0.20 7.88
N TYR A 95 3.26 -0.46 6.73
CA TYR A 95 2.30 -1.46 6.26
C TYR A 95 2.08 -2.59 7.26
N LYS A 96 3.16 -3.12 7.86
CA LYS A 96 3.05 -4.18 8.86
C LYS A 96 2.10 -3.79 10.00
N LYS A 97 2.24 -2.57 10.51
CA LYS A 97 1.38 -2.05 11.60
C LYS A 97 -0.03 -1.77 11.12
N ALA A 98 -0.19 -1.15 9.95
CA ALA A 98 -1.49 -0.79 9.39
C ALA A 98 -2.34 -2.03 9.04
N ILE A 99 -1.73 -3.04 8.41
CA ILE A 99 -2.38 -4.32 8.09
C ILE A 99 -2.77 -5.04 9.39
N LEU A 100 -1.89 -5.08 10.40
CA LEU A 100 -2.20 -5.68 11.71
C LEU A 100 -3.33 -4.92 12.44
N LYS A 101 -3.41 -3.60 12.29
CA LYS A 101 -4.49 -2.77 12.84
C LYS A 101 -5.82 -3.06 12.12
N ALA A 102 -5.78 -3.24 10.80
CA ALA A 102 -6.97 -3.50 9.98
C ALA A 102 -7.51 -4.93 10.15
N TYR A 103 -6.66 -5.94 10.06
CA TYR A 103 -7.05 -7.35 9.99
C TYR A 103 -6.62 -8.18 11.21
N GLY A 104 -5.87 -7.62 12.15
CA GLY A 104 -5.48 -8.33 13.36
C GLY A 104 -6.64 -8.48 14.36
N ARG A 105 -6.57 -9.55 15.16
CA ARG A 105 -7.49 -9.83 16.27
C ARG A 105 -6.88 -9.41 17.60
N ASN A 106 -7.71 -8.92 18.52
CA ASN A 106 -7.28 -8.66 19.89
C ASN A 106 -7.26 -9.98 20.66
N VAL A 107 -6.13 -10.32 21.26
CA VAL A 107 -5.97 -11.47 22.15
C VAL A 107 -5.51 -10.98 23.51
N LYS A 108 -6.28 -11.33 24.54
CA LYS A 108 -5.84 -11.19 25.93
C LYS A 108 -4.94 -12.40 26.26
N PRO A 109 -3.69 -12.18 26.69
CA PRO A 109 -2.87 -13.28 27.17
C PRO A 109 -3.54 -13.97 28.37
N PRO A 110 -3.32 -15.29 28.56
CA PRO A 110 -3.76 -15.95 29.78
C PRO A 110 -3.16 -15.28 31.00
N VAL A 111 -3.90 -15.30 32.11
CA VAL A 111 -3.45 -14.72 33.37
C VAL A 111 -2.28 -15.56 33.90
N THR A 112 -1.15 -14.91 34.20
CA THR A 112 0.09 -15.58 34.63
C THR A 112 0.02 -16.14 36.06
N GLY A 113 -1.02 -15.81 36.84
CA GLY A 113 -1.20 -16.25 38.24
C GLY A 113 -0.29 -15.57 39.28
N GLY A 114 0.78 -14.91 38.86
CA GLY A 114 1.68 -14.16 39.75
C GLY A 114 1.15 -12.79 40.19
N ARG A 115 1.71 -12.26 41.30
CA ARG A 115 1.47 -10.87 41.75
C ARG A 115 1.95 -9.88 40.68
N GLY A 116 1.06 -8.99 40.20
CA GLY A 116 1.38 -7.92 39.25
C GLY A 116 0.20 -7.51 38.36
N ARG A 117 0.36 -6.42 37.59
CA ARG A 117 -0.66 -5.94 36.65
C ARG A 117 -0.87 -6.97 35.53
N PRO A 118 -2.11 -7.45 35.28
CA PRO A 118 -2.39 -8.35 34.16
C PRO A 118 -1.91 -7.77 32.83
N LYS A 119 -1.36 -8.63 31.96
CA LYS A 119 -0.91 -8.20 30.63
C LYS A 119 -2.10 -7.69 29.83
N GLY A 120 -1.94 -6.50 29.24
CA GLY A 120 -2.95 -5.91 28.36
C GLY A 120 -3.20 -6.76 27.11
N SER A 121 -4.34 -6.54 26.47
CA SER A 121 -4.64 -7.16 25.18
C SER A 121 -3.61 -6.75 24.13
N ARG A 122 -3.14 -7.70 23.32
CA ARG A 122 -2.27 -7.44 22.17
C ARG A 122 -2.97 -7.80 20.87
N ARG A 123 -2.65 -7.09 19.79
CA ARG A 123 -3.11 -7.47 18.45
C ARG A 123 -2.19 -8.54 17.87
N VAL A 124 -2.79 -9.60 17.36
CA VAL A 124 -2.09 -10.65 16.61
C VAL A 124 -2.71 -10.79 15.22
N PRO A 125 -1.96 -11.25 14.21
CA PRO A 125 -2.50 -11.54 12.89
C PRO A 125 -3.72 -12.47 12.99
N ALA A 126 -4.78 -12.18 12.24
CA ALA A 126 -5.90 -13.12 12.12
C ALA A 126 -5.47 -14.39 11.40
N LYS A 127 -6.18 -15.50 11.65
CA LYS A 127 -5.95 -16.77 10.95
C LYS A 127 -6.17 -16.56 9.45
N GLY A 128 -5.25 -17.04 8.63
CA GLY A 128 -5.30 -16.89 7.17
C GLY A 128 -4.80 -15.55 6.62
N LEU A 129 -4.36 -14.60 7.46
CA LEU A 129 -3.74 -13.36 6.99
C LEU A 129 -2.33 -13.65 6.45
N LYS A 130 -2.17 -13.51 5.14
CA LYS A 130 -0.90 -13.73 4.44
C LYS A 130 -0.38 -12.40 3.90
N TYR A 131 0.80 -12.00 4.37
CA TYR A 131 1.43 -10.75 3.96
C TYR A 131 2.92 -10.97 3.73
N THR A 132 3.34 -10.63 2.52
CA THR A 132 4.71 -10.77 2.04
C THR A 132 5.25 -9.44 1.57
N THR A 133 6.57 -9.25 1.67
CA THR A 133 7.24 -8.05 1.20
C THR A 133 8.37 -8.40 0.25
N VAL A 134 8.56 -7.55 -0.75
CA VAL A 134 9.72 -7.61 -1.65
C VAL A 134 10.79 -6.66 -1.10
N HIS A 135 11.82 -7.20 -0.47
CA HIS A 135 12.97 -6.45 -0.01
C HIS A 135 13.96 -6.25 -1.16
N LYS A 136 14.21 -5.00 -1.55
CA LYS A 136 15.19 -4.66 -2.58
C LYS A 136 16.42 -4.07 -1.90
N THR A 137 17.57 -4.69 -2.08
CA THR A 137 18.86 -4.12 -1.70
C THR A 137 19.45 -3.40 -2.89
N SER A 138 19.71 -2.10 -2.73
CA SER A 138 20.27 -1.26 -3.79
C SER A 138 21.69 -0.80 -3.47
N TRP A 139 22.57 -0.81 -4.46
CA TRP A 139 23.91 -0.26 -4.41
C TRP A 139 24.09 0.74 -5.55
N LYS A 140 24.61 1.94 -5.24
CA LYS A 140 24.84 3.01 -6.23
C LYS A 140 23.63 3.27 -7.16
N GLY A 141 22.42 3.23 -6.60
CA GLY A 141 21.18 3.49 -7.35
C GLY A 141 20.69 2.34 -8.24
N ARG A 142 21.32 1.17 -8.20
CA ARG A 142 20.87 -0.06 -8.90
C ARG A 142 20.44 -1.11 -7.88
N VAL A 143 19.39 -1.86 -8.20
CA VAL A 143 18.98 -3.01 -7.39
C VAL A 143 19.97 -4.14 -7.63
N VAL A 144 20.61 -4.63 -6.57
CA VAL A 144 21.63 -5.70 -6.62
C VAL A 144 21.08 -7.01 -6.10
N LYS A 145 20.15 -6.97 -5.13
CA LYS A 145 19.56 -8.16 -4.54
C LYS A 145 18.07 -7.94 -4.31
N ILE A 146 17.29 -9.00 -4.52
CA ILE A 146 15.87 -9.04 -4.19
C ILE A 146 15.67 -10.21 -3.24
N GLU A 147 15.07 -9.96 -2.08
CA GLU A 147 14.69 -10.99 -1.10
C GLU A 147 13.18 -10.95 -0.88
N LEU A 148 12.55 -12.12 -0.86
CA LEU A 148 11.13 -12.26 -0.60
C LEU A 148 10.93 -12.63 0.87
N ARG A 149 10.30 -11.74 1.64
CA ARG A 149 10.12 -11.91 3.07
C ARG A 149 8.67 -12.17 3.40
N THR A 150 8.45 -13.16 4.25
CA THR A 150 7.14 -13.45 4.84
C THR A 150 7.01 -12.69 6.15
N ILE A 151 5.98 -11.83 6.27
CA ILE A 151 5.72 -11.07 7.49
C ILE A 151 4.58 -11.67 8.30
N PHE A 152 3.49 -12.09 7.63
CA PHE A 152 2.36 -12.79 8.24
C PHE A 152 2.00 -14.04 7.42
N GLY A 153 1.59 -15.10 8.11
CA GLY A 153 1.25 -16.40 7.52
C GLY A 153 2.41 -17.40 7.59
N GLY A 154 2.11 -18.69 7.43
CA GLY A 154 3.12 -19.73 7.27
C GLY A 154 3.69 -19.74 5.85
N LYS A 155 4.93 -20.24 5.70
CA LYS A 155 5.55 -20.39 4.36
C LYS A 155 4.71 -21.31 3.46
N SER A 156 4.17 -22.39 4.01
CA SER A 156 3.26 -23.32 3.30
C SER A 156 1.97 -22.63 2.86
N ASP A 157 1.36 -21.81 3.72
CA ASP A 157 0.12 -21.09 3.40
C ASP A 157 0.32 -20.10 2.24
N ILE A 158 1.49 -19.47 2.19
CA ILE A 158 1.87 -18.53 1.13
C ILE A 158 2.14 -19.26 -0.17
N GLN A 159 2.83 -20.39 -0.11
CA GLN A 159 3.05 -21.24 -1.28
C GLN A 159 1.71 -21.69 -1.87
N ALA A 160 0.80 -22.19 -1.05
CA ALA A 160 -0.57 -22.52 -1.46
C ALA A 160 -1.34 -21.30 -2.00
N ALA A 161 -1.10 -20.10 -1.47
CA ALA A 161 -1.71 -18.88 -1.98
C ALA A 161 -1.25 -18.55 -3.41
N ILE A 162 0.05 -18.73 -3.67
CA ILE A 162 0.67 -18.51 -4.98
C ILE A 162 0.22 -19.57 -5.98
N GLU A 163 0.15 -20.84 -5.57
CA GLU A 163 -0.36 -21.93 -6.42
C GLU A 163 -1.83 -21.74 -6.80
N ALA A 164 -2.64 -21.20 -5.88
CA ALA A 164 -4.03 -20.83 -6.16
C ALA A 164 -4.16 -19.52 -6.94
N SER A 165 -3.08 -18.78 -7.17
CA SER A 165 -3.11 -17.51 -7.88
C SER A 165 -3.31 -17.72 -9.38
N VAL A 166 -4.25 -16.98 -9.96
CA VAL A 166 -4.47 -16.95 -11.41
C VAL A 166 -3.40 -16.09 -12.12
N VAL A 167 -2.78 -15.15 -11.41
CA VAL A 167 -1.89 -14.12 -12.00
C VAL A 167 -0.45 -14.18 -11.51
N SER A 168 -0.20 -14.62 -10.28
CA SER A 168 1.11 -14.58 -9.64
C SER A 168 1.75 -15.97 -9.61
N LYS A 169 2.89 -16.16 -10.29
CA LYS A 169 3.70 -17.39 -10.14
C LYS A 169 4.68 -17.33 -8.96
N THR A 170 4.97 -16.12 -8.48
CA THR A 170 5.91 -15.84 -7.40
C THR A 170 5.49 -14.57 -6.65
N ILE A 171 6.04 -14.33 -5.46
CA ILE A 171 5.83 -13.07 -4.73
C ILE A 171 6.46 -11.91 -5.51
N ASN A 172 5.67 -10.90 -5.84
CA ASN A 172 6.13 -9.75 -6.62
C ASN A 172 5.29 -8.49 -6.33
N THR A 173 5.80 -7.34 -6.80
CA THR A 173 5.09 -6.04 -6.84
C THR A 173 4.97 -5.50 -8.27
N ALA A 174 5.15 -6.36 -9.28
CA ALA A 174 5.35 -5.95 -10.66
C ALA A 174 4.08 -5.33 -11.28
N PHE A 175 2.89 -5.77 -10.85
CA PHE A 175 1.62 -5.31 -11.41
C PHE A 175 1.32 -3.86 -11.00
N ILE A 176 1.48 -3.54 -9.71
CA ILE A 176 1.32 -2.16 -9.24
C ILE A 176 2.43 -1.26 -9.78
N GLU A 177 3.66 -1.77 -9.91
CA GLU A 177 4.76 -1.02 -10.54
C GLU A 177 4.48 -0.70 -12.01
N ARG A 178 3.91 -1.65 -12.76
CA ARG A 178 3.46 -1.42 -14.15
C ARG A 178 2.35 -0.39 -14.20
N HIS A 179 1.33 -0.51 -13.35
CA HIS A 179 0.25 0.47 -13.27
C HIS A 179 0.79 1.88 -12.96
N ASN A 180 1.72 1.98 -12.00
CA ASN A 180 2.42 3.22 -11.65
C ASN A 180 3.26 3.78 -12.82
N GLY A 181 3.76 2.91 -13.71
CA GLY A 181 4.39 3.32 -14.97
C GLY A 181 3.37 3.89 -15.96
N THR A 182 2.24 3.21 -16.16
CA THR A 182 1.16 3.66 -17.04
C THR A 182 0.58 5.00 -16.61
N ASP A 183 0.31 5.19 -15.32
CA ASP A 183 -0.16 6.47 -14.79
C ASP A 183 0.83 7.60 -15.07
N ARG A 184 2.13 7.37 -14.88
CA ARG A 184 3.16 8.37 -15.18
C ARG A 184 3.23 8.73 -16.66
N ASN A 185 2.94 7.78 -17.55
CA ASN A 185 2.90 8.06 -18.99
C ASN A 185 1.69 8.94 -19.35
N ARG A 186 0.53 8.66 -18.75
CA ARG A 186 -0.71 9.44 -18.99
C ARG A 186 -0.72 10.78 -18.26
N ASN A 187 0.03 10.91 -17.18
CA ASN A 187 0.04 12.08 -16.31
C ASN A 187 1.46 12.63 -16.15
N ALA A 188 1.82 13.58 -17.02
CA ALA A 188 3.13 14.24 -17.01
C ALA A 188 3.45 14.90 -15.64
N ARG A 189 2.44 15.24 -14.84
CA ARG A 189 2.59 15.83 -13.50
C ARG A 189 3.09 14.83 -12.45
N LYS A 190 3.00 13.53 -12.72
CA LYS A 190 3.44 12.42 -11.85
C LYS A 190 4.78 11.84 -12.26
N VAL A 191 5.35 12.32 -13.37
CA VAL A 191 6.69 11.92 -13.84
C VAL A 191 7.76 12.42 -12.87
N ARG A 192 8.76 11.59 -12.59
CA ARG A 192 9.76 11.87 -11.55
C ARG A 192 10.71 13.02 -11.90
N LYS A 193 11.04 13.17 -13.18
CA LYS A 193 11.94 14.19 -13.73
C LYS A 193 11.23 14.85 -14.90
N SER A 194 10.53 15.94 -14.63
CA SER A 194 9.78 16.68 -15.63
C SER A 194 9.71 18.15 -15.26
N TYR A 195 9.60 19.02 -16.27
CA TYR A 195 9.25 20.44 -16.10
C TYR A 195 7.72 20.64 -15.97
N CYS A 196 6.92 19.61 -16.28
CA CYS A 196 5.46 19.64 -16.20
C CYS A 196 4.92 19.30 -14.79
N PHE A 197 5.73 19.50 -13.74
CA PHE A 197 5.30 19.22 -12.37
C PHE A 197 4.13 20.13 -11.96
N CYS A 198 3.35 19.68 -10.97
CA CYS A 198 2.20 20.46 -10.52
C CYS A 198 2.66 21.59 -9.58
N LYS A 199 2.12 22.80 -9.75
CA LYS A 199 2.38 23.94 -8.85
C LYS A 199 1.33 24.09 -7.76
N ASN A 200 0.19 23.43 -7.88
CA ASN A 200 -0.95 23.55 -6.98
C ASN A 200 -1.36 22.18 -6.44
N TRP A 201 -1.47 22.06 -5.11
CA TRP A 201 -1.82 20.81 -4.44
C TRP A 201 -3.19 20.27 -4.85
N ASN A 202 -4.21 21.12 -4.92
CA ASN A 202 -5.57 20.68 -5.24
C ASN A 202 -5.64 20.07 -6.64
N VAL A 203 -4.94 20.68 -7.60
CA VAL A 203 -4.83 20.12 -8.96
C VAL A 203 -4.06 18.80 -8.94
N HIS A 204 -2.95 18.72 -8.20
CA HIS A 204 -2.17 17.47 -8.09
C HIS A 204 -3.00 16.32 -7.51
N ASN A 205 -3.78 16.62 -6.48
CA ASN A 205 -4.66 15.69 -5.77
C ASN A 205 -5.83 15.26 -6.66
N ALA A 206 -6.52 16.22 -7.30
CA ALA A 206 -7.61 15.93 -8.24
C ALA A 206 -7.14 15.05 -9.41
N MET A 207 -5.95 15.35 -9.95
CA MET A 207 -5.38 14.55 -11.03
C MET A 207 -5.02 13.13 -10.58
N THR A 208 -4.63 12.88 -9.33
CA THR A 208 -4.47 11.51 -8.82
C THR A 208 -5.79 10.75 -8.92
N TYR A 209 -6.87 11.31 -8.38
CA TYR A 209 -8.15 10.62 -8.37
C TYR A 209 -8.71 10.43 -9.78
N PHE A 210 -8.60 11.45 -10.62
CA PHE A 210 -9.00 11.35 -12.02
C PHE A 210 -8.26 10.20 -12.69
N THR A 211 -6.92 10.19 -12.74
CA THR A 211 -6.18 9.18 -13.52
C THR A 211 -6.25 7.77 -12.93
N MET A 212 -6.48 7.64 -11.62
CA MET A 212 -6.59 6.34 -10.94
C MET A 212 -7.98 5.71 -11.08
N TYR A 213 -9.04 6.53 -11.21
CA TYR A 213 -10.42 6.05 -11.26
C TYR A 213 -11.12 6.26 -12.61
N SER A 214 -10.57 7.09 -13.50
CA SER A 214 -10.99 7.16 -14.90
C SER A 214 -10.20 6.12 -15.69
N TYR A 215 -10.77 4.92 -15.82
CA TYR A 215 -10.28 3.90 -16.73
C TYR A 215 -11.29 3.70 -17.86
#